data_AF-A0A1G6X343-F1
#
_entry.id   AF-A0A1G6X343-F1
#
_cell.length_a   1.000
_cell.length_b   1.000
_cell.length_c   1.000
_cell.angle_alpha   90.00
_cell.angle_beta   90.00
_cell.angle_gamma   90.00
#
_symmetry.space_group_name_H-M   'P 1'
#
loop_
_entity.id
_entity.type
_entity.pdbx_description
1 polymer ?
#
loop_
_entity_poly.entity_id
_entity_poly.type
_entity_poly.pdbx_seq_one_letter_code
_entity_poly.pdbx_strand_id
1 'polypeptide(L)'
;MVKKYATALLIAFLVFVTTCLLMGITGAKPTEITVSLSATVLKDDVFQVFYSNQGEGAFTEKQSAITEIKGGGEPQTIEFVIPLDTSLTQLRIDIGNNRNQMPINFSTVRLRTHESSYAFDISKSFLKNVCITEKDGKFITRTVLNSYDPFFISNFDLSPILEKLAKKQPLVANKVAYFLALIFAVAAFISFSLKKIRLANLRPNGYIFAFVLIIAAPPIVKLFGLEQKTESMEKRELAKQPEWAFKESFPREYEAYYNDNFGLRPTIINWASDLKIGLFRDSPQPELVQFGKNGFLFFNEHNELDGGIYSSYSHTNLASRKQLENAFRKQFDLKQDLTKLGIRYAVGFWPNKHSIYNSSLPFTMKIQVQGETSLADQAVRFFEEKGMPLFDVRHNLLKNKNEKQLYFKFDSHWNANGAYLAYRNFCEQTFNELGLTPFPVEDFDISYSKIRNGDLTNLLGIDSISGYYDKKPNYKFKNSNSTYHFVNPGGIYQNTFVTENNNCGNDKVALVFRDSYGAALVQFLSLHYSRVVYVAKSPVDMYWVNQVNPDVVILGVVERRLPYILDTVGKSVDSLP
;
A
#
# COMPACT_ATOMS: atom_id res chain seq x y z
N MET A 1 -3.17 64.21 -2.71
CA MET A 1 -3.36 63.12 -1.73
C MET A 1 -3.05 61.73 -2.31
N VAL A 2 -3.61 61.35 -3.47
CA VAL A 2 -3.45 60.00 -4.07
C VAL A 2 -1.98 59.58 -4.30
N LYS A 3 -1.11 60.48 -4.78
CA LYS A 3 0.34 60.17 -4.98
C LYS A 3 1.09 59.76 -3.70
N LYS A 4 0.65 60.22 -2.52
CA LYS A 4 1.34 59.93 -1.23
C LYS A 4 1.06 58.51 -0.73
N TYR A 5 -0.04 57.90 -1.17
CA TYR A 5 -0.49 56.58 -0.74
C TYR A 5 -0.47 55.54 -1.85
N ALA A 6 -0.19 55.96 -3.09
CA ALA A 6 -0.19 55.10 -4.28
C ALA A 6 0.69 53.85 -4.11
N THR A 7 1.88 53.98 -3.52
CA THR A 7 2.78 52.85 -3.29
C THR A 7 2.24 51.86 -2.25
N ALA A 8 1.66 52.35 -1.15
CA ALA A 8 1.06 51.51 -0.12
C ALA A 8 -0.18 50.78 -0.64
N LEU A 9 -1.00 51.47 -1.44
CA LEU A 9 -2.18 50.90 -2.11
C LEU A 9 -1.79 49.82 -3.11
N LEU A 10 -0.73 50.07 -3.90
CA LEU A 10 -0.20 49.11 -4.86
C LEU A 10 0.36 47.85 -4.17
N ILE A 11 1.10 48.00 -3.07
CA ILE A 11 1.65 46.87 -2.30
C ILE A 11 0.54 46.06 -1.64
N ALA A 12 -0.44 46.70 -1.00
CA ALA A 12 -1.58 46.00 -0.39
C ALA A 12 -2.42 45.26 -1.43
N PHE A 13 -2.62 45.87 -2.60
CA PHE A 13 -3.28 45.23 -3.74
C PHE A 13 -2.49 44.04 -4.27
N LEU A 14 -1.17 44.18 -4.46
CA LEU A 14 -0.31 43.08 -4.88
C LEU A 14 -0.29 41.93 -3.87
N VAL A 15 -0.23 42.21 -2.57
CA VAL A 15 -0.31 41.18 -1.52
C VAL A 15 -1.66 40.47 -1.57
N PHE A 16 -2.77 41.21 -1.64
CA PHE A 16 -4.11 40.61 -1.75
C PHE A 16 -4.24 39.74 -2.99
N VAL A 17 -3.85 40.24 -4.17
CA VAL A 17 -3.91 39.51 -5.44
C VAL A 17 -2.98 38.30 -5.42
N THR A 18 -1.78 38.42 -4.87
CA THR A 18 -0.82 37.30 -4.76
C THR A 18 -1.33 36.25 -3.79
N THR A 19 -1.92 36.62 -2.66
CA THR A 19 -2.56 35.69 -1.73
C THR A 19 -3.76 34.99 -2.37
N CYS A 20 -4.61 35.72 -3.11
CA CYS A 20 -5.72 35.13 -3.86
C CYS A 20 -5.24 34.18 -4.97
N LEU A 21 -4.17 34.53 -5.70
CA LEU A 21 -3.56 33.67 -6.72
C LEU A 21 -2.93 32.43 -6.10
N LEU A 22 -2.14 32.59 -5.03
CA LEU A 22 -1.55 31.46 -4.31
C LEU A 22 -2.63 30.53 -3.76
N MET A 23 -3.70 31.07 -3.17
CA MET A 23 -4.85 30.28 -2.69
C MET A 23 -5.61 29.58 -3.82
N GLY A 24 -5.74 30.21 -5.00
CA GLY A 24 -6.33 29.59 -6.18
C GLY A 24 -5.45 28.49 -6.79
N ILE A 25 -4.14 28.52 -6.55
CA ILE A 25 -3.18 27.49 -7.00
C ILE A 25 -3.06 26.37 -5.96
N THR A 26 -3.19 26.69 -4.66
CA THR A 26 -3.18 25.74 -3.54
C THR A 26 -4.59 25.19 -3.32
N GLY A 27 -4.94 24.16 -4.08
CA GLY A 27 -6.11 23.35 -3.79
C GLY A 27 -5.73 21.95 -3.34
N ALA A 28 -6.32 21.49 -2.23
CA ALA A 28 -6.26 20.09 -1.83
C ALA A 28 -7.18 19.27 -2.74
N LYS A 29 -6.74 18.08 -3.15
CA LYS A 29 -7.68 17.14 -3.76
C LYS A 29 -8.53 16.53 -2.64
N PRO A 30 -9.85 16.36 -2.84
CA PRO A 30 -10.62 15.56 -1.92
C PRO A 30 -10.00 14.16 -1.85
N THR A 31 -9.85 13.62 -0.64
CA THR A 31 -9.29 12.29 -0.40
C THR A 31 -10.37 11.23 -0.24
N GLU A 32 -11.62 11.65 -0.05
CA GLU A 32 -12.76 10.79 0.24
C GLU A 32 -14.00 11.23 -0.55
N ILE A 33 -14.91 10.28 -0.75
CA ILE A 33 -16.27 10.54 -1.22
C ILE A 33 -17.26 9.88 -0.28
N THR A 34 -18.42 10.53 -0.15
CA THR A 34 -19.57 9.95 0.54
C THR A 34 -20.47 9.28 -0.49
N VAL A 35 -20.68 7.97 -0.35
CA VAL A 35 -21.78 7.26 -0.99
C VAL A 35 -22.98 7.38 -0.07
N SER A 36 -24.08 7.96 -0.55
CA SER A 36 -25.27 8.22 0.25
C SER A 36 -26.52 7.69 -0.44
N LEU A 37 -27.43 7.12 0.33
CA LEU A 37 -28.75 6.70 -0.14
C LEU A 37 -29.80 7.12 0.87
N SER A 38 -30.93 7.62 0.37
CA SER A 38 -32.10 7.91 1.19
C SER A 38 -33.03 6.72 1.12
N ALA A 39 -33.17 6.00 2.23
CA ALA A 39 -33.90 4.74 2.27
C ALA A 39 -34.85 4.66 3.47
N THR A 40 -36.00 4.01 3.27
CA THR A 40 -36.82 3.53 4.39
C THR A 40 -36.45 2.08 4.67
N VAL A 41 -35.95 1.82 5.88
CA VAL A 41 -35.53 0.50 6.36
C VAL A 41 -36.29 0.24 7.66
N LEU A 42 -37.18 -0.76 7.70
CA LEU A 42 -38.14 -0.91 8.81
C LEU A 42 -37.60 -1.71 10.00
N LYS A 43 -36.49 -2.43 9.84
CA LYS A 43 -35.82 -3.18 10.92
C LYS A 43 -34.35 -2.82 11.00
N ASP A 44 -33.81 -2.91 12.21
CA ASP A 44 -32.37 -2.78 12.45
C ASP A 44 -31.60 -3.71 11.51
N ASP A 45 -30.54 -3.18 10.91
CA ASP A 45 -29.73 -3.89 9.93
C ASP A 45 -28.32 -3.30 9.85
N VAL A 46 -27.50 -3.89 8.99
CA VAL A 46 -26.16 -3.42 8.67
C VAL A 46 -26.05 -3.38 7.16
N PHE A 47 -25.75 -2.20 6.61
CA PHE A 47 -25.46 -2.05 5.19
C PHE A 47 -23.96 -1.88 4.99
N GLN A 48 -23.48 -2.24 3.81
CA GLN A 48 -22.06 -2.18 3.48
C GLN A 48 -21.86 -1.76 2.03
N VAL A 49 -20.83 -0.95 1.78
CA VAL A 49 -20.41 -0.58 0.43
C VAL A 49 -19.00 -1.08 0.21
N PHE A 50 -18.81 -1.94 -0.78
CA PHE A 50 -17.51 -2.35 -1.27
C PHE A 50 -17.11 -1.55 -2.50
N TYR A 51 -15.81 -1.37 -2.68
CA TYR A 51 -15.22 -0.66 -3.82
C TYR A 51 -13.98 -1.42 -4.31
N SER A 52 -13.75 -1.44 -5.63
CA SER A 52 -12.63 -2.20 -6.20
C SER A 52 -12.01 -1.56 -7.45
N ASN A 53 -10.74 -1.91 -7.67
CA ASN A 53 -9.97 -1.56 -8.87
C ASN A 53 -10.10 -2.65 -9.94
N GLN A 54 -9.97 -2.26 -11.21
CA GLN A 54 -9.99 -3.22 -12.31
C GLN A 54 -8.82 -4.22 -12.19
N GLY A 55 -9.13 -5.50 -11.97
CA GLY A 55 -8.13 -6.57 -11.87
C GLY A 55 -7.73 -6.98 -10.45
N GLU A 56 -8.27 -6.33 -9.42
CA GLU A 56 -8.37 -6.94 -8.09
C GLU A 56 -9.52 -7.97 -8.13
N GLY A 57 -9.38 -9.10 -7.43
CA GLY A 57 -10.31 -10.24 -7.51
C GLY A 57 -11.69 -9.98 -6.91
N ALA A 58 -12.15 -10.84 -5.99
CA ALA A 58 -13.41 -10.64 -5.28
C ALA A 58 -13.33 -9.42 -4.35
N PHE A 59 -14.47 -8.75 -4.12
CA PHE A 59 -14.60 -7.69 -3.11
C PHE A 59 -14.09 -8.18 -1.74
N THR A 60 -13.37 -7.32 -1.01
CA THR A 60 -12.77 -7.68 0.28
C THR A 60 -13.28 -6.76 1.39
N GLU A 61 -13.39 -7.28 2.61
CA GLU A 61 -13.79 -6.50 3.79
C GLU A 61 -12.90 -5.27 4.02
N LYS A 62 -11.61 -5.36 3.66
CA LYS A 62 -10.66 -4.24 3.77
C LYS A 62 -10.99 -3.07 2.83
N GLN A 63 -11.71 -3.33 1.75
CA GLN A 63 -12.13 -2.33 0.76
C GLN A 63 -13.63 -2.13 0.86
N SER A 64 -14.09 -1.81 2.06
CA SER A 64 -15.50 -1.60 2.33
C SER A 64 -15.74 -0.57 3.43
N ALA A 65 -16.93 0.00 3.43
CA ALA A 65 -17.44 0.86 4.48
C ALA A 65 -18.78 0.30 4.97
N ILE A 66 -18.95 0.19 6.29
CA ILE A 66 -20.12 -0.40 6.93
C ILE A 66 -20.90 0.69 7.66
N THR A 67 -22.23 0.57 7.70
CA THR A 67 -23.08 1.46 8.50
C THR A 67 -24.22 0.67 9.14
N GLU A 68 -24.36 0.82 10.45
CA GLU A 68 -25.49 0.28 11.21
C GLU A 68 -26.75 1.12 10.97
N ILE A 69 -27.86 0.44 10.70
CA ILE A 69 -29.15 1.04 10.40
C ILE A 69 -30.09 0.78 11.56
N LYS A 70 -30.77 1.82 12.03
CA LYS A 70 -31.89 1.70 12.96
C LYS A 70 -33.20 1.68 12.21
N GLY A 71 -34.02 0.65 12.46
CA GLY A 71 -35.29 0.45 11.78
C GLY A 71 -36.29 1.56 12.09
N GLY A 72 -36.98 2.06 11.06
CA GLY A 72 -38.00 3.11 11.20
C GLY A 72 -38.85 3.28 9.95
N GLY A 73 -40.08 3.79 10.13
CA GLY A 73 -41.03 4.02 9.04
C GLY A 73 -40.72 5.21 8.14
N GLU A 74 -39.86 6.11 8.59
CA GLU A 74 -39.47 7.31 7.86
C GLU A 74 -38.19 7.08 7.02
N PRO A 75 -38.05 7.74 5.86
CA PRO A 75 -36.79 7.73 5.11
C PRO A 75 -35.64 8.29 5.93
N GLN A 76 -34.51 7.59 5.94
CA GLN A 76 -33.26 8.01 6.59
C GLN A 76 -32.13 8.11 5.55
N THR A 77 -31.19 9.03 5.77
CA THR A 77 -29.98 9.11 4.96
C THR A 77 -28.94 8.16 5.52
N ILE A 78 -28.52 7.20 4.69
CA ILE A 78 -27.48 6.22 5.01
C ILE A 78 -26.23 6.63 4.23
N GLU A 79 -25.11 6.80 4.92
CA GLU A 79 -23.88 7.36 4.35
C GLU A 79 -22.67 6.48 4.63
N PHE A 80 -21.89 6.22 3.58
CA PHE A 80 -20.65 5.48 3.61
C PHE A 80 -19.53 6.39 3.14
N VAL A 81 -18.42 6.43 3.86
CA VAL A 81 -17.23 7.17 3.46
C VAL A 81 -16.25 6.17 2.84
N ILE A 82 -15.85 6.41 1.60
CA ILE A 82 -14.90 5.58 0.87
C ILE A 82 -13.80 6.47 0.27
N PRO A 83 -12.59 5.95 0.03
CA PRO A 83 -11.50 6.74 -0.54
C PRO A 83 -11.85 7.25 -1.94
N LEU A 84 -11.46 8.50 -2.23
CA LEU A 84 -11.51 9.06 -3.57
C LEU A 84 -10.29 8.62 -4.36
N ASP A 85 -10.34 7.39 -4.86
CA ASP A 85 -9.33 6.84 -5.75
C ASP A 85 -9.89 6.75 -7.18
N THR A 86 -9.36 7.55 -8.10
CA THR A 86 -9.79 7.56 -9.51
C THR A 86 -9.50 6.27 -10.26
N SER A 87 -8.78 5.32 -9.65
CA SER A 87 -8.58 3.97 -10.21
C SER A 87 -9.70 2.99 -9.86
N LEU A 88 -10.60 3.34 -8.93
CA LEU A 88 -11.78 2.54 -8.63
C LEU A 88 -12.69 2.49 -9.84
N THR A 89 -13.13 1.28 -10.18
CA THR A 89 -13.96 1.02 -11.37
C THR A 89 -15.33 0.48 -11.02
N GLN A 90 -15.52 -0.08 -9.82
CA GLN A 90 -16.76 -0.75 -9.44
C GLN A 90 -17.16 -0.45 -8.00
N LEU A 91 -18.48 -0.36 -7.77
CA LEU A 91 -19.12 -0.31 -6.46
C LEU A 91 -20.03 -1.52 -6.28
N ARG A 92 -20.03 -2.08 -5.08
CA ARG A 92 -21.01 -3.06 -4.63
C ARG A 92 -21.69 -2.54 -3.35
N ILE A 93 -23.01 -2.57 -3.31
CA ILE A 93 -23.82 -2.06 -2.20
C ILE A 93 -24.66 -3.21 -1.64
N ASP A 94 -24.37 -3.60 -0.42
CA ASP A 94 -24.98 -4.70 0.30
C ASP A 94 -26.04 -4.12 1.23
N ILE A 95 -27.30 -4.52 1.01
CA ILE A 95 -28.48 -3.93 1.64
C ILE A 95 -29.10 -4.84 2.69
N GLY A 96 -28.26 -5.43 3.54
CA GLY A 96 -28.70 -6.03 4.80
C GLY A 96 -28.08 -7.38 5.12
N ASN A 97 -27.79 -7.57 6.41
CA ASN A 97 -27.41 -8.81 7.06
C ASN A 97 -28.58 -9.45 7.82
N ASN A 98 -29.67 -8.71 8.04
CA ASN A 98 -30.86 -9.19 8.74
C ASN A 98 -31.73 -10.05 7.81
N ARG A 99 -31.71 -11.38 7.99
CA ARG A 99 -32.52 -12.34 7.21
C ARG A 99 -34.04 -12.12 7.29
N ASN A 100 -34.50 -11.40 8.30
CA ASN A 100 -35.91 -11.08 8.50
C ASN A 100 -36.26 -9.64 8.09
N GLN A 101 -35.41 -8.98 7.29
CA GLN A 101 -35.63 -7.62 6.84
C GLN A 101 -36.94 -7.47 6.05
N MET A 102 -37.62 -6.35 6.27
CA MET A 102 -38.82 -5.96 5.52
C MET A 102 -38.42 -5.33 4.18
N PRO A 103 -39.35 -5.15 3.22
CA PRO A 103 -39.04 -4.50 1.95
C PRO A 103 -38.41 -3.12 2.15
N ILE A 104 -37.20 -2.93 1.63
CA ILE A 104 -36.41 -1.69 1.71
C ILE A 104 -36.81 -0.79 0.54
N ASN A 105 -37.03 0.50 0.79
CA ASN A 105 -37.40 1.45 -0.25
C ASN A 105 -36.29 2.49 -0.45
N PHE A 106 -35.67 2.53 -1.63
CA PHE A 106 -34.81 3.63 -2.09
C PHE A 106 -34.69 3.61 -3.62
N SER A 107 -34.47 4.76 -4.23
CA SER A 107 -34.35 4.86 -5.70
C SER A 107 -33.01 5.43 -6.16
N THR A 108 -32.29 6.10 -5.27
CA THR A 108 -31.14 6.92 -5.65
C THR A 108 -29.94 6.67 -4.76
N VAL A 109 -28.80 6.43 -5.41
CA VAL A 109 -27.47 6.42 -4.79
C VAL A 109 -26.74 7.68 -5.24
N ARG A 110 -26.18 8.44 -4.31
CA ARG A 110 -25.45 9.67 -4.61
C ARG A 110 -24.02 9.57 -4.11
N LEU A 111 -23.08 9.77 -5.02
CA LEU A 111 -21.68 10.00 -4.70
C LEU A 111 -21.48 11.49 -4.56
N ARG A 112 -20.95 11.95 -3.42
CA ARG A 112 -20.76 13.37 -3.15
C ARG A 112 -19.42 13.67 -2.50
N THR A 113 -18.87 14.82 -2.88
CA THR A 113 -17.89 15.58 -2.11
C THR A 113 -18.60 16.77 -1.49
N HIS A 114 -17.87 17.66 -0.79
CA HIS A 114 -18.45 18.88 -0.24
C HIS A 114 -19.04 19.84 -1.29
N GLU A 115 -18.53 19.84 -2.53
CA GLU A 115 -18.93 20.81 -3.57
C GLU A 115 -19.67 20.20 -4.76
N SER A 116 -19.45 18.91 -5.04
CA SER A 116 -20.01 18.24 -6.21
C SER A 116 -20.67 16.92 -5.84
N SER A 117 -21.75 16.58 -6.53
CA SER A 117 -22.40 15.30 -6.36
C SER A 117 -22.86 14.73 -7.69
N TYR A 118 -22.92 13.41 -7.74
CA TYR A 118 -23.42 12.66 -8.87
C TYR A 118 -24.42 11.63 -8.36
N ALA A 119 -25.61 11.60 -8.95
CA ALA A 119 -26.70 10.73 -8.53
C ALA A 119 -26.97 9.65 -9.58
N PHE A 120 -27.26 8.46 -9.09
CA PHE A 120 -27.54 7.26 -9.87
C PHE A 120 -28.91 6.73 -9.48
N ASP A 121 -29.67 6.28 -10.47
CA ASP A 121 -30.89 5.52 -10.27
C ASP A 121 -30.48 4.05 -10.02
N ILE A 122 -30.81 3.52 -8.84
CA ILE A 122 -30.32 2.19 -8.41
C ILE A 122 -30.77 1.09 -9.38
N SER A 123 -32.01 1.14 -9.87
CA SER A 123 -32.57 0.10 -10.74
C SER A 123 -32.03 0.16 -12.17
N LYS A 124 -31.38 1.27 -12.57
CA LYS A 124 -30.78 1.44 -13.90
C LYS A 124 -29.27 1.27 -13.91
N SER A 125 -28.60 1.80 -12.88
CA SER A 125 -27.15 1.90 -12.82
C SER A 125 -26.50 0.75 -12.03
N PHE A 126 -27.29 -0.13 -11.42
CA PHE A 126 -26.77 -1.27 -10.67
C PHE A 126 -27.52 -2.56 -11.03
N LEU A 127 -26.78 -3.66 -11.07
CA LEU A 127 -27.28 -5.02 -11.20
C LEU A 127 -27.54 -5.60 -9.82
N LYS A 128 -28.77 -6.00 -9.55
CA LYS A 128 -29.15 -6.74 -8.34
C LYS A 128 -28.79 -8.22 -8.47
N ASN A 129 -28.37 -8.84 -7.38
CA ASN A 129 -28.11 -10.27 -7.35
C ASN A 129 -29.38 -11.10 -7.07
N VAL A 130 -29.25 -12.43 -7.06
CA VAL A 130 -30.39 -13.37 -6.92
C VAL A 130 -31.13 -13.27 -5.58
N CYS A 131 -30.47 -12.74 -4.56
CA CYS A 131 -31.00 -12.52 -3.21
C CYS A 131 -31.93 -11.30 -3.13
N ILE A 132 -32.04 -10.49 -4.19
CA ILE A 132 -32.92 -9.32 -4.25
C ILE A 132 -34.02 -9.51 -5.29
N THR A 133 -35.26 -9.27 -4.90
CA THR A 133 -36.38 -9.10 -5.83
C THR A 133 -36.93 -7.69 -5.69
N GLU A 134 -37.35 -7.08 -6.79
CA GLU A 134 -37.94 -5.73 -6.79
C GLU A 134 -39.43 -5.84 -7.08
N LYS A 135 -40.26 -5.22 -6.24
CA LYS A 135 -41.72 -5.18 -6.39
C LYS A 135 -42.24 -3.83 -5.91
N ASP A 136 -43.02 -3.15 -6.74
CA ASP A 136 -43.66 -1.86 -6.42
C ASP A 136 -42.66 -0.79 -5.91
N GLY A 137 -41.46 -0.74 -6.50
CA GLY A 137 -40.38 0.19 -6.12
C GLY A 137 -39.66 -0.17 -4.81
N LYS A 138 -39.93 -1.33 -4.22
CA LYS A 138 -39.28 -1.83 -3.00
C LYS A 138 -38.43 -3.06 -3.29
N PHE A 139 -37.32 -3.18 -2.57
CA PHE A 139 -36.41 -4.31 -2.64
C PHE A 139 -36.68 -5.29 -1.51
N ILE A 140 -36.96 -6.54 -1.88
CA ILE A 140 -37.24 -7.65 -0.99
C ILE A 140 -36.00 -8.56 -1.00
N THR A 141 -35.37 -8.71 0.16
CA THR A 141 -34.22 -9.61 0.33
C THR A 141 -34.70 -11.02 0.68
N ARG A 142 -33.96 -12.05 0.24
CA ARG A 142 -34.31 -13.45 0.48
C ARG A 142 -33.07 -14.35 0.54
N THR A 143 -33.18 -15.46 1.26
CA THR A 143 -32.18 -16.53 1.24
C THR A 143 -32.36 -17.39 -0.01
N VAL A 144 -31.28 -17.65 -0.75
CA VAL A 144 -31.25 -18.49 -1.95
C VAL A 144 -30.16 -19.54 -1.75
N LEU A 145 -30.49 -20.84 -1.87
CA LEU A 145 -29.55 -21.95 -1.69
C LEU A 145 -28.76 -21.87 -0.36
N ASN A 146 -29.45 -21.59 0.75
CA ASN A 146 -28.90 -21.36 2.09
C ASN A 146 -27.94 -20.16 2.24
N SER A 147 -27.68 -19.40 1.19
CA SER A 147 -26.91 -18.15 1.23
C SER A 147 -27.83 -16.93 1.34
N TYR A 148 -27.47 -15.97 2.19
CA TYR A 148 -28.15 -14.69 2.34
C TYR A 148 -27.13 -13.58 2.23
N ASP A 149 -27.11 -12.93 1.08
CA ASP A 149 -26.14 -11.87 0.73
C ASP A 149 -26.78 -10.93 -0.30
N PRO A 150 -27.73 -10.07 0.06
CA PRO A 150 -28.44 -9.20 -0.87
C PRO A 150 -27.60 -7.98 -1.25
N PHE A 151 -27.19 -7.89 -2.52
CA PHE A 151 -26.37 -6.78 -3.00
C PHE A 151 -26.70 -6.28 -4.42
N PHE A 152 -26.25 -5.05 -4.68
CA PHE A 152 -26.23 -4.38 -5.97
C PHE A 152 -24.79 -4.16 -6.43
N ILE A 153 -24.50 -4.34 -7.72
CA ILE A 153 -23.18 -4.05 -8.31
C ILE A 153 -23.33 -3.01 -9.41
N SER A 154 -22.47 -1.99 -9.44
CA SER A 154 -22.49 -0.97 -10.49
C SER A 154 -22.29 -1.58 -11.88
N ASN A 155 -23.11 -1.20 -12.85
CA ASN A 155 -23.00 -1.62 -14.25
C ASN A 155 -22.27 -0.62 -15.14
N PHE A 156 -21.57 0.34 -14.53
CA PHE A 156 -20.82 1.40 -15.16
C PHE A 156 -19.41 1.46 -14.57
N ASP A 157 -18.49 2.06 -15.33
CA ASP A 157 -17.14 2.38 -14.85
C ASP A 157 -17.20 3.62 -13.96
N LEU A 158 -16.78 3.45 -12.72
CA LEU A 158 -16.77 4.49 -11.70
C LEU A 158 -15.72 5.58 -11.96
N SER A 159 -14.60 5.24 -12.60
CA SER A 159 -13.42 6.09 -12.70
C SER A 159 -13.69 7.48 -13.32
N PRO A 160 -14.49 7.66 -14.39
CA PRO A 160 -14.73 8.99 -14.97
C PRO A 160 -15.60 9.89 -14.08
N ILE A 161 -16.42 9.29 -13.21
CA ILE A 161 -17.21 10.04 -12.22
C ILE A 161 -16.28 10.54 -11.12
N LEU A 162 -15.37 9.69 -10.63
CA LEU A 162 -14.41 10.06 -9.61
C LEU A 162 -13.44 11.12 -10.10
N GLU A 163 -13.00 11.07 -11.36
CA GLU A 163 -12.19 12.14 -11.96
C GLU A 163 -12.90 13.49 -11.94
N LYS A 164 -14.22 13.51 -12.19
CA LYS A 164 -15.03 14.74 -12.10
C LYS A 164 -15.16 15.24 -10.67
N LEU A 165 -15.30 14.34 -9.70
CA LEU A 165 -15.41 14.65 -8.27
C LEU A 165 -14.04 15.05 -7.66
N ALA A 166 -12.92 14.59 -8.24
CA ALA A 166 -11.55 14.82 -7.77
C ALA A 166 -10.95 16.18 -8.17
N LYS A 167 -11.75 17.11 -8.70
CA LYS A 167 -11.30 18.48 -8.98
C LYS A 167 -10.78 19.14 -7.70
N LYS A 168 -9.64 19.85 -7.82
CA LYS A 168 -8.97 20.52 -6.69
C LYS A 168 -9.95 21.43 -5.94
N GLN A 169 -10.04 21.23 -4.63
CA GLN A 169 -10.77 22.08 -3.70
C GLN A 169 -9.84 23.14 -3.12
N PRO A 170 -10.27 24.39 -2.94
CA PRO A 170 -9.49 25.40 -2.23
C PRO A 170 -9.24 24.96 -0.78
N LEU A 171 -8.00 25.12 -0.29
CA LEU A 171 -7.55 24.68 1.04
C LEU A 171 -8.28 25.32 2.23
N VAL A 172 -9.03 26.41 2.00
CA VAL A 172 -9.85 27.11 2.99
C VAL A 172 -11.13 27.56 2.30
N ALA A 173 -12.27 27.59 3.01
CA ALA A 173 -13.51 28.16 2.50
C ALA A 173 -13.23 29.56 1.93
N ASN A 174 -13.33 29.69 0.60
CA ASN A 174 -12.86 30.85 -0.17
C ASN A 174 -13.25 32.20 0.48
N LYS A 175 -14.46 32.30 1.03
CA LYS A 175 -14.97 33.52 1.66
C LYS A 175 -14.19 33.95 2.93
N VAL A 176 -13.81 33.00 3.79
CA VAL A 176 -13.09 33.31 5.04
C VAL A 176 -11.64 33.68 4.74
N ALA A 177 -11.02 32.97 3.81
CA ALA A 177 -9.64 33.24 3.41
C ALA A 177 -9.52 34.58 2.69
N TYR A 178 -10.45 34.90 1.77
CA TYR A 178 -10.51 36.23 1.13
C TYR A 178 -10.80 37.33 2.14
N PHE A 179 -11.63 37.05 3.16
CA PHE A 179 -11.89 38.01 4.24
C PHE A 179 -10.65 38.27 5.10
N LEU A 180 -9.89 37.23 5.46
CA LEU A 180 -8.63 37.36 6.21
C LEU A 180 -7.54 38.04 5.37
N ALA A 181 -7.43 37.71 4.08
CA ALA A 181 -6.52 38.37 3.16
C ALA A 181 -6.88 39.85 2.97
N LEU A 182 -8.18 40.17 2.92
CA LEU A 182 -8.67 41.54 2.87
C LEU A 182 -8.35 42.29 4.16
N ILE A 183 -8.58 41.69 5.33
CA ILE A 183 -8.22 42.28 6.63
C ILE A 183 -6.71 42.54 6.69
N PHE A 184 -5.90 41.58 6.28
CA PHE A 184 -4.44 41.72 6.27
C PHE A 184 -3.98 42.80 5.29
N ALA A 185 -4.56 42.86 4.09
CA ALA A 185 -4.26 43.89 3.11
C ALA A 185 -4.68 45.29 3.59
N VAL A 186 -5.84 45.42 4.24
CA VAL A 186 -6.31 46.67 4.86
C VAL A 186 -5.42 47.06 6.03
N ALA A 187 -5.03 46.12 6.89
CA ALA A 187 -4.12 46.37 8.01
C ALA A 187 -2.73 46.80 7.52
N ALA A 188 -2.19 46.14 6.48
CA ALA A 188 -0.95 46.52 5.83
C ALA A 188 -1.06 47.92 5.20
N PHE A 189 -2.14 48.19 4.46
CA PHE A 189 -2.40 49.48 3.84
C PHE A 189 -2.45 50.62 4.87
N ILE A 190 -3.22 50.44 5.96
CA ILE A 190 -3.33 51.39 7.07
C ILE A 190 -1.95 51.59 7.72
N SER A 191 -1.22 50.51 7.99
CA SER A 191 0.10 50.51 8.60
C SER A 191 1.15 51.30 7.78
N PHE A 192 1.16 51.12 6.46
CA PHE A 192 2.04 51.85 5.54
C PHE A 192 1.59 53.32 5.35
N SER A 193 0.27 53.56 5.29
CA SER A 193 -0.30 54.89 5.05
C SER A 193 -0.16 55.82 6.27
N LEU A 194 -0.23 55.30 7.49
CA LEU A 194 -0.05 56.06 8.72
C LEU A 194 1.42 56.40 9.04
N LYS A 195 2.37 56.06 8.14
CA LYS A 195 3.81 56.35 8.26
C LYS A 195 4.36 56.17 9.69
N LYS A 196 4.41 54.94 10.21
CA LYS A 196 5.30 54.60 11.35
C LYS A 196 5.90 53.19 11.34
N ILE A 197 5.70 52.37 10.31
CA ILE A 197 6.43 51.10 10.20
C ILE A 197 7.55 51.24 9.17
N ARG A 198 8.75 51.56 9.65
CA ARG A 198 9.97 51.00 9.06
C ARG A 198 9.99 49.53 9.47
N LEU A 199 10.27 48.58 8.59
CA LEU A 199 10.41 47.14 8.97
C LEU A 199 11.40 46.94 10.14
N ALA A 200 12.31 47.88 10.35
CA ALA A 200 13.20 47.97 11.51
C ALA A 200 12.49 48.20 12.88
N ASN A 201 11.18 48.48 12.93
CA ASN A 201 10.41 48.81 14.14
C ASN A 201 9.43 47.71 14.58
N LEU A 202 9.46 46.51 13.99
CA LEU A 202 8.82 45.35 14.63
C LEU A 202 9.53 45.14 15.98
N ARG A 203 8.93 45.65 17.06
CA ARG A 203 9.45 45.47 18.42
C ARG A 203 9.57 43.95 18.66
N PRO A 204 10.56 43.47 19.42
CA PRO A 204 10.76 42.04 19.73
C PRO A 204 9.46 41.30 20.09
N ASN A 205 8.57 41.99 20.81
CA ASN A 205 7.26 41.49 21.22
C ASN A 205 6.35 41.01 20.07
N GLY A 206 6.45 41.60 18.87
CA GLY A 206 5.68 41.15 17.71
C GLY A 206 6.15 39.80 17.17
N TYR A 207 7.48 39.60 17.13
CA TYR A 207 8.06 38.31 16.78
C TYR A 207 7.78 37.25 17.83
N ILE A 208 7.87 37.61 19.12
CA ILE A 208 7.53 36.74 20.24
C ILE A 208 6.06 36.33 20.17
N PHE A 209 5.14 37.27 19.93
CA PHE A 209 3.72 36.97 19.82
C PHE A 209 3.42 36.03 18.64
N ALA A 210 4.00 36.28 17.47
CA ALA A 210 3.86 35.40 16.32
C ALA A 210 4.42 33.99 16.58
N PHE A 211 5.59 33.91 17.22
CA PHE A 211 6.21 32.64 17.61
C PHE A 211 5.34 31.86 18.61
N VAL A 212 4.81 32.54 19.63
CA VAL A 212 3.88 31.95 20.60
C VAL A 212 2.61 31.44 19.91
N LEU A 213 2.05 32.20 18.96
CA LEU A 213 0.90 31.75 18.18
C LEU A 213 1.20 30.50 17.34
N ILE A 214 2.40 30.42 16.73
CA ILE A 214 2.82 29.25 15.95
C ILE A 214 2.91 28.00 16.85
N ILE A 215 3.51 28.14 18.04
CA ILE A 215 3.64 27.02 19.00
C ILE A 215 2.28 26.63 19.61
N ALA A 216 1.41 27.61 19.85
CA ALA A 216 0.09 27.39 20.44
C ALA A 216 -0.93 26.84 19.43
N ALA A 217 -0.70 26.97 18.12
CA ALA A 217 -1.66 26.54 17.10
C ALA A 217 -1.96 25.02 17.15
N PRO A 218 -0.97 24.10 17.17
CA PRO A 218 -1.20 22.66 17.32
C PRO A 218 -2.09 22.25 18.51
N PRO A 219 -1.82 22.67 19.77
CA PRO A 219 -2.67 22.30 20.90
C PRO A 219 -4.05 22.95 20.84
N ILE A 220 -4.17 24.20 20.33
CA ILE A 220 -5.48 24.85 20.15
C ILE A 220 -6.34 24.07 19.14
N VAL A 221 -5.79 23.73 17.97
CA VAL A 221 -6.51 22.97 16.95
C VAL A 221 -6.99 21.63 17.49
N LYS A 222 -6.13 20.92 18.23
CA LYS A 222 -6.48 19.66 18.88
C LYS A 222 -7.56 19.82 19.95
N LEU A 223 -7.44 20.83 20.82
CA LEU A 223 -8.37 21.08 21.92
C LEU A 223 -9.79 21.37 21.42
N PHE A 224 -9.89 22.13 20.33
CA PHE A 224 -11.17 22.52 19.74
C PHE A 224 -11.67 21.54 18.66
N GLY A 225 -10.94 20.44 18.39
CA GLY A 225 -11.31 19.46 17.38
C GLY A 225 -11.45 20.07 15.98
N LEU A 226 -10.64 21.08 15.66
CA LEU A 226 -10.72 21.84 14.41
C LEU A 226 -10.02 21.13 13.23
N GLU A 227 -9.49 19.93 13.48
CA GLU A 227 -8.85 19.11 12.46
C GLU A 227 -9.86 18.31 11.64
N GLN A 228 -9.65 18.27 10.33
CA GLN A 228 -10.27 17.24 9.51
C GLN A 228 -9.68 15.89 9.91
N LYS A 229 -10.52 14.87 10.04
CA LYS A 229 -10.08 13.49 10.23
C LYS A 229 -9.39 13.03 8.95
N THR A 230 -8.10 13.28 8.82
CA THR A 230 -7.26 12.60 7.85
C THR A 230 -6.84 11.27 8.45
N GLU A 231 -7.18 10.15 7.79
CA GLU A 231 -6.57 8.86 8.13
C GLU A 231 -5.04 8.99 7.98
N SER A 232 -4.33 8.57 9.02
CA SER A 232 -2.87 8.52 8.96
C SER A 232 -2.47 7.43 7.95
N MET A 233 -1.78 7.84 6.88
CA MET A 233 -1.20 6.92 5.89
C MET A 233 0.01 6.15 6.45
N GLU A 234 0.48 6.49 7.66
CA GLU A 234 1.57 5.80 8.33
C GLU A 234 1.10 4.41 8.78
N LYS A 235 1.69 3.34 8.25
CA LYS A 235 1.46 1.94 8.67
C LYS A 235 2.11 1.65 10.04
N ARG A 236 1.73 2.40 11.08
CA ARG A 236 2.17 2.17 12.46
C ARG A 236 1.05 2.47 13.45
N GLU A 237 1.03 1.73 14.56
CA GLU A 237 0.14 2.04 15.67
C GLU A 237 0.63 3.31 16.36
N LEU A 238 -0.28 4.29 16.54
CA LEU A 238 0.03 5.51 17.27
C LEU A 238 0.10 5.23 18.77
N ALA A 239 1.02 5.90 19.46
CA ALA A 239 1.11 5.82 20.91
C ALA A 239 -0.23 6.22 21.57
N LYS A 240 -0.68 5.39 22.53
CA LYS A 240 -1.89 5.64 23.32
C LYS A 240 -1.62 6.70 24.39
N GLN A 241 -2.66 7.42 24.79
CA GLN A 241 -2.56 8.41 25.86
C GLN A 241 -2.21 7.70 27.18
N PRO A 242 -1.08 8.04 27.84
CA PRO A 242 -0.76 7.46 29.13
C PRO A 242 -1.68 8.00 30.21
N GLU A 243 -1.99 7.18 31.20
CA GLU A 243 -2.65 7.65 32.42
C GLU A 243 -1.71 8.56 33.21
N TRP A 244 -2.25 9.65 33.74
CA TRP A 244 -1.47 10.58 34.55
C TRP A 244 -0.89 9.86 35.77
N ALA A 245 0.44 9.86 35.88
CA ALA A 245 1.14 9.23 37.00
C ALA A 245 2.41 10.00 37.39
N PHE A 246 2.68 10.12 38.69
CA PHE A 246 3.96 10.61 39.22
C PHE A 246 5.03 9.50 39.17
N LYS A 247 5.30 8.99 37.96
CA LYS A 247 6.34 7.99 37.69
C LYS A 247 7.37 8.59 36.75
N GLU A 248 8.63 8.16 36.86
CA GLU A 248 9.71 8.60 35.98
C GLU A 248 9.46 8.28 34.50
N SER A 249 8.65 7.24 34.21
CA SER A 249 8.29 6.86 32.85
C SER A 249 7.25 7.78 32.20
N PHE A 250 6.41 8.47 33.00
CA PHE A 250 5.29 9.26 32.49
C PHE A 250 5.70 10.37 31.51
N PRO A 251 6.74 11.18 31.76
CA PRO A 251 7.19 12.17 30.77
C PRO A 251 7.57 11.56 29.41
N ARG A 252 8.24 10.40 29.39
CA ARG A 252 8.62 9.71 28.14
C ARG A 252 7.40 9.15 27.41
N GLU A 253 6.49 8.53 28.14
CA GLU A 253 5.24 7.99 27.58
C GLU A 253 4.36 9.12 27.02
N TYR A 254 4.26 10.25 27.74
CA TYR A 254 3.51 11.42 27.30
C TYR A 254 4.15 12.09 26.09
N GLU A 255 5.48 12.19 26.05
CA GLU A 255 6.21 12.71 24.88
C GLU A 255 5.97 11.84 23.64
N ALA A 256 6.03 10.51 23.78
CA ALA A 256 5.70 9.58 22.69
C ALA A 256 4.25 9.77 22.20
N TYR A 257 3.28 9.83 23.13
CA TYR A 257 1.89 10.12 22.82
C TYR A 257 1.74 11.47 22.11
N TYR A 258 2.33 12.54 22.65
CA TYR A 258 2.19 13.89 22.10
C TYR A 258 2.78 13.97 20.69
N ASN A 259 3.97 13.39 20.47
CA ASN A 259 4.63 13.34 19.16
C ASN A 259 3.80 12.64 18.08
N ASP A 260 2.95 11.69 18.47
CA ASP A 260 2.06 10.98 17.55
C ASP A 260 0.69 11.65 17.38
N ASN A 261 0.26 12.47 18.34
CA ASN A 261 -1.12 12.93 18.43
C ASN A 261 -1.30 14.46 18.49
N PHE A 262 -0.26 15.29 18.31
CA PHE A 262 -0.42 16.75 18.35
C PHE A 262 -1.24 17.27 17.15
N GLY A 263 -2.00 18.37 17.34
CA GLY A 263 -2.86 18.90 16.29
C GLY A 263 -2.06 19.49 15.12
N LEU A 264 -2.64 19.44 13.92
CA LEU A 264 -2.04 19.71 12.61
C LEU A 264 -0.91 18.75 12.21
N ARG A 265 -0.61 17.69 12.98
CA ARG A 265 0.51 16.78 12.67
C ARG A 265 0.43 16.20 11.25
N PRO A 266 -0.68 15.58 10.80
CA PRO A 266 -0.75 15.00 9.46
C PRO A 266 -0.53 16.06 8.37
N THR A 267 -1.12 17.25 8.55
CA THR A 267 -0.96 18.39 7.63
C THR A 267 0.48 18.86 7.52
N ILE A 268 1.17 19.02 8.67
CA ILE A 268 2.56 19.47 8.72
C ILE A 268 3.49 18.43 8.08
N ILE A 269 3.28 17.15 8.37
CA ILE A 269 4.07 16.05 7.80
C ILE A 269 3.87 15.98 6.30
N ASN A 270 2.63 16.02 5.81
CA ASN A 270 2.34 15.99 4.37
C ASN A 270 2.98 17.18 3.65
N TRP A 271 2.87 18.39 4.22
CA TRP A 271 3.50 19.57 3.63
C TRP A 271 5.02 19.49 3.62
N ALA A 272 5.63 19.02 4.71
CA ALA A 272 7.07 18.80 4.77
C ALA A 272 7.54 17.72 3.77
N SER A 273 6.77 16.65 3.61
CA SER A 273 7.01 15.58 2.64
C SER A 273 6.91 16.10 1.20
N ASP A 274 5.84 16.83 0.86
CA ASP A 274 5.66 17.45 -0.45
C ASP A 274 6.79 18.42 -0.80
N LEU A 275 7.24 19.21 0.19
CA LEU A 275 8.36 20.12 0.01
C LEU A 275 9.66 19.36 -0.21
N LYS A 276 9.98 18.36 0.62
CA LYS A 276 11.20 17.54 0.47
C LYS A 276 11.24 16.81 -0.86
N ILE A 277 10.13 16.20 -1.27
CA ILE A 277 10.05 15.42 -2.49
C ILE A 277 10.01 16.33 -3.73
N GLY A 278 9.18 17.37 -3.69
CA GLY A 278 8.97 18.27 -4.82
C GLY A 278 10.15 19.20 -5.09
N LEU A 279 10.73 19.79 -4.05
CA LEU A 279 11.82 20.76 -4.18
C LEU A 279 13.20 20.09 -4.13
N PHE A 280 13.44 19.23 -3.15
CA PHE A 280 14.76 18.64 -2.91
C PHE A 280 14.94 17.25 -3.52
N ARG A 281 13.84 16.60 -3.94
CA ARG A 281 13.83 15.20 -4.40
C ARG A 281 14.46 14.26 -3.37
N ASP A 282 14.18 14.54 -2.11
CA ASP A 282 14.74 13.84 -0.96
C ASP A 282 13.64 13.15 -0.16
N SER A 283 14.04 12.12 0.58
CA SER A 283 13.13 11.33 1.40
C SER A 283 12.71 12.10 2.66
N PRO A 284 11.41 12.20 2.96
CA PRO A 284 10.97 12.64 4.28
C PRO A 284 11.38 11.66 5.39
N GLN A 285 11.57 10.38 5.06
CA GLN A 285 11.96 9.30 5.98
C GLN A 285 13.16 8.52 5.42
N PRO A 286 14.38 9.11 5.43
CA PRO A 286 15.58 8.52 4.82
C PRO A 286 16.01 7.19 5.45
N GLU A 287 15.61 6.96 6.71
CA GLU A 287 15.85 5.71 7.45
C GLU A 287 14.92 4.56 7.03
N LEU A 288 13.92 4.82 6.18
CA LEU A 288 13.00 3.79 5.67
C LEU A 288 13.03 3.68 4.15
N VAL A 289 13.16 4.81 3.45
CA VAL A 289 13.14 4.87 1.98
C VAL A 289 14.14 5.91 1.49
N GLN A 290 14.91 5.57 0.47
CA GLN A 290 15.90 6.43 -0.17
C GLN A 290 15.57 6.66 -1.65
N PHE A 291 15.80 7.87 -2.15
CA PHE A 291 15.62 8.21 -3.55
C PHE A 291 16.84 7.80 -4.36
N GLY A 292 16.64 6.93 -5.35
CA GLY A 292 17.63 6.55 -6.34
C GLY A 292 17.49 7.30 -7.65
N LYS A 293 18.33 6.92 -8.62
CA LYS A 293 18.29 7.46 -9.99
C LYS A 293 17.05 6.97 -10.74
N ASN A 294 16.67 7.69 -11.80
CA ASN A 294 15.60 7.31 -12.75
C ASN A 294 14.21 7.09 -12.12
N GLY A 295 13.97 7.70 -10.96
CA GLY A 295 12.70 7.63 -10.22
C GLY A 295 12.54 6.38 -9.37
N PHE A 296 13.59 5.57 -9.19
CA PHE A 296 13.55 4.44 -8.27
C PHE A 296 13.60 4.90 -6.82
N LEU A 297 12.74 4.33 -5.99
CA LEU A 297 12.85 4.35 -4.54
C LEU A 297 13.50 3.06 -4.06
N PHE A 298 14.25 3.11 -2.97
CA PHE A 298 14.90 1.95 -2.36
C PHE A 298 14.51 1.84 -0.89
N PHE A 299 14.12 0.65 -0.47
CA PHE A 299 13.87 0.34 0.94
C PHE A 299 15.18 0.46 1.74
N ASN A 300 15.14 1.06 2.92
CA ASN A 300 16.33 1.45 3.67
C ASN A 300 16.21 1.26 5.19
N GLU A 301 15.37 0.33 5.67
CA GLU A 301 15.22 0.09 7.11
C GLU A 301 16.52 -0.41 7.76
N HIS A 302 16.99 0.33 8.78
CA HIS A 302 18.23 0.05 9.53
C HIS A 302 18.03 -0.79 10.80
N ASN A 303 16.78 -1.02 11.23
CA ASN A 303 16.49 -1.62 12.55
C ASN A 303 16.78 -3.13 12.63
N GLU A 304 16.92 -3.83 11.52
CA GLU A 304 17.25 -5.27 11.52
C GLU A 304 18.77 -5.50 11.34
N LEU A 305 19.56 -5.14 12.36
CA LEU A 305 21.04 -5.09 12.33
C LEU A 305 21.71 -6.40 11.89
N ASP A 306 21.16 -7.55 12.29
CA ASP A 306 21.71 -8.89 11.98
C ASP A 306 20.94 -9.65 10.88
N GLY A 307 19.92 -9.02 10.27
CA GLY A 307 19.16 -9.62 9.18
C GLY A 307 18.10 -8.68 8.63
N GLY A 308 18.40 -7.97 7.55
CA GLY A 308 17.45 -7.08 6.90
C GLY A 308 18.02 -6.40 5.67
N ILE A 309 17.35 -5.36 5.17
CA ILE A 309 17.77 -4.74 3.91
C ILE A 309 19.14 -4.06 4.03
N TYR A 310 19.36 -3.29 5.10
CA TYR A 310 20.61 -2.56 5.30
C TYR A 310 21.82 -3.48 5.30
N SER A 311 21.84 -4.46 6.19
CA SER A 311 22.97 -5.37 6.34
C SER A 311 23.17 -6.26 5.11
N SER A 312 22.10 -6.56 4.38
CA SER A 312 22.14 -7.30 3.11
C SER A 312 22.81 -6.52 1.98
N TYR A 313 22.39 -5.27 1.68
CA TYR A 313 23.00 -4.54 0.56
C TYR A 313 24.37 -3.95 0.90
N SER A 314 24.63 -3.67 2.19
CA SER A 314 25.91 -3.12 2.65
C SER A 314 26.97 -4.19 2.92
N HIS A 315 26.59 -5.48 2.82
CA HIS A 315 27.44 -6.65 3.07
C HIS A 315 28.00 -6.74 4.51
N THR A 316 27.30 -6.17 5.49
CA THR A 316 27.74 -6.23 6.90
C THR A 316 27.32 -7.51 7.62
N ASN A 317 26.51 -8.36 6.98
CA ASN A 317 25.98 -9.61 7.54
C ASN A 317 26.71 -10.88 7.07
N LEU A 318 28.01 -10.79 6.75
CA LEU A 318 28.76 -11.96 6.29
C LEU A 318 28.75 -13.10 7.33
N ALA A 319 28.59 -14.33 6.84
CA ALA A 319 28.59 -15.51 7.68
C ALA A 319 30.01 -16.06 7.86
N SER A 320 30.28 -16.55 9.06
CA SER A 320 31.43 -17.41 9.33
C SER A 320 31.28 -18.76 8.63
N ARG A 321 32.41 -19.45 8.39
CA ARG A 321 32.40 -20.81 7.83
C ARG A 321 31.53 -21.77 8.65
N LYS A 322 31.57 -21.68 9.98
CA LYS A 322 30.76 -22.51 10.88
C LYS A 322 29.26 -22.27 10.70
N GLN A 323 28.85 -21.02 10.51
CA GLN A 323 27.47 -20.67 10.21
C GLN A 323 27.01 -21.28 8.87
N LEU A 324 27.84 -21.16 7.82
CA LEU A 324 27.54 -21.77 6.51
C LEU A 324 27.49 -23.31 6.59
N GLU A 325 28.38 -23.94 7.35
CA GLU A 325 28.37 -25.39 7.59
C GLU A 325 27.09 -25.83 8.31
N ASN A 326 26.64 -25.09 9.33
CA ASN A 326 25.40 -25.37 10.04
C ASN A 326 24.17 -25.19 9.14
N ALA A 327 24.13 -24.09 8.38
CA ALA A 327 23.07 -23.81 7.42
C ALA A 327 22.95 -24.93 6.38
N PHE A 328 24.08 -25.34 5.80
CA PHE A 328 24.14 -26.45 4.86
C PHE A 328 23.63 -27.75 5.47
N ARG A 329 24.11 -28.12 6.66
CA ARG A 329 23.66 -29.34 7.36
C ARG A 329 22.15 -29.36 7.54
N LYS A 330 21.57 -28.26 8.05
CA LYS A 330 20.11 -28.16 8.24
C LYS A 330 19.32 -28.37 6.94
N GLN A 331 19.74 -27.69 5.87
CA GLN A 331 19.06 -27.79 4.57
C GLN A 331 19.27 -29.16 3.92
N PHE A 332 20.45 -29.76 4.10
CA PHE A 332 20.78 -31.09 3.61
C PHE A 332 20.00 -32.19 4.34
N ASP A 333 19.92 -32.12 5.67
CA ASP A 333 19.13 -33.04 6.50
C ASP A 333 17.65 -32.94 6.14
N LEU A 334 17.12 -31.72 6.00
CA LEU A 334 15.75 -31.50 5.52
C LEU A 334 15.53 -32.10 4.13
N LYS A 335 16.46 -31.89 3.18
CA LYS A 335 16.39 -32.49 1.84
C LYS A 335 16.33 -34.02 1.92
N GLN A 336 17.15 -34.63 2.77
CA GLN A 336 17.13 -36.09 2.98
C GLN A 336 15.81 -36.57 3.58
N ASP A 337 15.28 -35.88 4.58
CA ASP A 337 14.02 -36.26 5.21
C ASP A 337 12.83 -36.14 4.25
N LEU A 338 12.78 -35.07 3.46
CA LEU A 338 11.80 -34.94 2.37
C LEU A 338 11.98 -36.02 1.30
N THR A 339 13.22 -36.34 0.93
CA THR A 339 13.50 -37.40 -0.06
C THR A 339 13.03 -38.78 0.43
N LYS A 340 13.17 -39.10 1.72
CA LYS A 340 12.65 -40.35 2.31
C LYS A 340 11.12 -40.43 2.21
N LEU A 341 10.44 -39.29 2.17
CA LEU A 341 8.99 -39.18 1.97
C LEU A 341 8.59 -39.15 0.48
N GLY A 342 9.56 -39.26 -0.45
CA GLY A 342 9.32 -39.13 -1.89
C GLY A 342 9.13 -37.68 -2.37
N ILE A 343 9.40 -36.70 -1.50
CA ILE A 343 9.16 -35.28 -1.74
C ILE A 343 10.42 -34.62 -2.29
N ARG A 344 10.30 -33.92 -3.42
CA ARG A 344 11.43 -33.22 -4.06
C ARG A 344 11.58 -31.82 -3.47
N TYR A 345 12.81 -31.36 -3.28
CA TYR A 345 13.09 -30.11 -2.57
C TYR A 345 13.98 -29.17 -3.37
N ALA A 346 13.56 -27.91 -3.50
CA ALA A 346 14.35 -26.82 -4.05
C ALA A 346 14.41 -25.63 -3.07
N VAL A 347 15.60 -25.07 -2.88
CA VAL A 347 15.85 -23.97 -1.94
C VAL A 347 16.78 -22.92 -2.55
N GLY A 348 16.53 -21.66 -2.23
CA GLY A 348 17.29 -20.53 -2.75
C GLY A 348 16.65 -19.19 -2.38
N PHE A 349 16.97 -18.15 -3.14
CA PHE A 349 16.49 -16.80 -2.85
C PHE A 349 16.16 -15.99 -4.10
N TRP A 350 15.34 -14.96 -3.90
CA TRP A 350 14.96 -13.96 -4.90
C TRP A 350 15.76 -12.68 -4.66
N PRO A 351 16.44 -12.11 -5.66
CA PRO A 351 17.37 -11.02 -5.39
C PRO A 351 16.71 -9.73 -4.94
N ASN A 352 17.44 -8.96 -4.13
CA ASN A 352 17.02 -7.62 -3.76
C ASN A 352 17.05 -6.70 -4.98
N LYS A 353 16.13 -5.72 -5.00
CA LYS A 353 16.19 -4.59 -5.94
C LYS A 353 17.56 -3.90 -5.90
N HIS A 354 18.15 -3.78 -4.72
CA HIS A 354 19.46 -3.16 -4.48
C HIS A 354 20.58 -3.89 -5.22
N SER A 355 20.57 -5.23 -5.20
CA SER A 355 21.56 -6.06 -5.88
C SER A 355 21.44 -5.96 -7.40
N ILE A 356 20.21 -5.95 -7.94
CA ILE A 356 19.97 -5.86 -9.38
C ILE A 356 20.17 -4.43 -9.92
N TYR A 357 19.66 -3.42 -9.23
CA TYR A 357 19.70 -2.01 -9.61
C TYR A 357 20.74 -1.20 -8.82
N ASN A 358 21.87 -1.81 -8.43
CA ASN A 358 22.97 -1.15 -7.69
C ASN A 358 23.41 0.17 -8.36
N SER A 359 23.50 0.23 -9.69
CA SER A 359 23.86 1.46 -10.41
C SER A 359 22.91 2.63 -10.15
N SER A 360 21.65 2.35 -9.81
CA SER A 360 20.60 3.33 -9.51
C SER A 360 20.52 3.72 -8.03
N LEU A 361 21.27 3.06 -7.13
CA LEU A 361 21.34 3.48 -5.73
C LEU A 361 21.89 4.91 -5.60
N PRO A 362 21.41 5.69 -4.61
CA PRO A 362 22.00 6.97 -4.28
C PRO A 362 23.43 6.82 -3.74
N PHE A 363 24.19 7.91 -3.80
CA PHE A 363 25.57 7.94 -3.34
C PHE A 363 25.71 7.53 -1.86
N THR A 364 24.80 8.00 -1.01
CA THR A 364 24.74 7.70 0.43
C THR A 364 24.65 6.19 0.71
N MET A 365 23.88 5.45 -0.08
CA MET A 365 23.80 3.99 0.07
C MET A 365 25.05 3.28 -0.48
N LYS A 366 25.62 3.78 -1.58
CA LYS A 366 26.79 3.15 -2.20
C LYS A 366 28.04 3.20 -1.32
N ILE A 367 28.24 4.29 -0.58
CA ILE A 367 29.41 4.41 0.32
C ILE A 367 29.32 3.52 1.56
N GLN A 368 28.14 2.95 1.85
CA GLN A 368 27.95 2.02 2.97
C GLN A 368 28.32 0.58 2.60
N VAL A 369 28.47 0.25 1.31
CA VAL A 369 28.79 -1.10 0.85
C VAL A 369 30.23 -1.47 1.23
N GLN A 370 30.39 -2.59 1.93
CA GLN A 370 31.67 -3.08 2.40
C GLN A 370 32.14 -4.28 1.59
N GLY A 371 33.35 -4.19 1.01
CA GLY A 371 33.93 -5.27 0.21
C GLY A 371 33.07 -5.67 -1.01
N GLU A 372 33.50 -6.72 -1.69
CA GLU A 372 32.87 -7.18 -2.95
C GLU A 372 32.00 -8.43 -2.77
N THR A 373 32.14 -9.14 -1.65
CA THR A 373 31.44 -10.39 -1.39
C THR A 373 30.26 -10.14 -0.48
N SER A 374 29.05 -10.51 -0.93
CA SER A 374 27.83 -10.51 -0.10
C SER A 374 27.63 -11.86 0.61
N LEU A 375 26.74 -11.91 1.61
CA LEU A 375 26.28 -13.16 2.22
C LEU A 375 25.69 -14.13 1.18
N ALA A 376 24.96 -13.59 0.19
CA ALA A 376 24.41 -14.40 -0.90
C ALA A 376 25.52 -15.09 -1.71
N ASP A 377 26.62 -14.39 -2.00
CA ASP A 377 27.77 -14.97 -2.71
C ASP A 377 28.48 -16.04 -1.88
N GLN A 378 28.59 -15.85 -0.56
CA GLN A 378 29.13 -16.87 0.34
C GLN A 378 28.26 -18.12 0.35
N ALA A 379 26.94 -17.96 0.48
CA ALA A 379 25.98 -19.05 0.57
C ALA A 379 25.93 -19.85 -0.74
N VAL A 380 25.78 -19.19 -1.90
CA VAL A 380 25.73 -19.84 -3.22
C VAL A 380 26.99 -20.66 -3.45
N ARG A 381 28.17 -20.06 -3.30
CA ARG A 381 29.45 -20.73 -3.51
C ARG A 381 29.62 -21.93 -2.57
N PHE A 382 29.33 -21.75 -1.29
CA PHE A 382 29.48 -22.81 -0.30
C PHE A 382 28.55 -24.01 -0.56
N PHE A 383 27.28 -23.74 -0.92
CA PHE A 383 26.29 -24.78 -1.21
C PHE A 383 26.59 -25.51 -2.53
N GLU A 384 27.07 -24.79 -3.54
CA GLU A 384 27.53 -25.35 -4.81
C GLU A 384 28.73 -26.29 -4.62
N GLU A 385 29.76 -25.86 -3.88
CA GLU A 385 30.93 -26.67 -3.54
C GLU A 385 30.57 -27.97 -2.79
N LYS A 386 29.43 -27.98 -2.08
CA LYS A 386 28.93 -29.14 -1.34
C LYS A 386 27.94 -30.01 -2.13
N GLY A 387 27.65 -29.67 -3.38
CA GLY A 387 26.78 -30.46 -4.25
C GLY A 387 25.28 -30.30 -3.95
N MET A 388 24.86 -29.22 -3.30
CA MET A 388 23.46 -28.86 -3.13
C MET A 388 23.25 -27.38 -3.48
N PRO A 389 23.36 -27.00 -4.75
CA PRO A 389 23.31 -25.60 -5.16
C PRO A 389 21.99 -24.95 -4.76
N LEU A 390 22.08 -23.69 -4.30
CA LEU A 390 20.92 -22.83 -4.12
C LEU A 390 20.50 -22.26 -5.47
N PHE A 391 19.20 -22.13 -5.74
CA PHE A 391 18.80 -21.35 -6.91
C PHE A 391 19.14 -19.87 -6.70
N ASP A 392 19.82 -19.27 -7.69
CA ASP A 392 20.21 -17.86 -7.71
C ASP A 392 19.99 -17.26 -9.10
N VAL A 393 18.95 -16.42 -9.22
CA VAL A 393 18.55 -15.84 -10.51
C VAL A 393 19.23 -14.50 -10.80
N ARG A 394 20.14 -14.02 -9.94
CA ARG A 394 20.79 -12.69 -10.07
C ARG A 394 21.44 -12.48 -11.42
N HIS A 395 22.19 -13.48 -11.89
CA HIS A 395 22.92 -13.38 -13.16
C HIS A 395 22.00 -13.04 -14.33
N ASN A 396 20.86 -13.74 -14.45
CA ASN A 396 19.91 -13.51 -15.52
C ASN A 396 19.20 -12.16 -15.41
N LEU A 397 18.81 -11.75 -14.20
CA LEU A 397 18.21 -10.42 -14.02
C LEU A 397 19.20 -9.30 -14.32
N LEU A 398 20.47 -9.42 -13.89
CA LEU A 398 21.52 -8.44 -14.17
C LEU A 398 21.78 -8.28 -15.67
N LYS A 399 21.76 -9.38 -16.44
CA LYS A 399 21.94 -9.36 -17.89
C LYS A 399 20.78 -8.65 -18.62
N ASN A 400 19.56 -8.84 -18.16
CA ASN A 400 18.34 -8.40 -18.87
C ASN A 400 17.72 -7.08 -18.33
N LYS A 401 18.22 -6.51 -17.22
CA LYS A 401 17.64 -5.33 -16.56
C LYS A 401 17.57 -4.05 -17.41
N ASN A 402 18.32 -4.00 -18.51
CA ASN A 402 18.35 -2.86 -19.44
C ASN A 402 17.34 -3.02 -20.59
N GLU A 403 16.86 -4.24 -20.87
CA GLU A 403 15.89 -4.49 -21.94
C GLU A 403 14.47 -4.15 -21.48
N LYS A 404 14.14 -4.49 -20.23
CA LYS A 404 12.87 -4.19 -19.60
C LYS A 404 13.10 -3.81 -18.14
N GLN A 405 12.22 -2.95 -17.62
CA GLN A 405 12.18 -2.70 -16.18
C GLN A 405 11.71 -3.98 -15.47
N LEU A 406 12.52 -4.48 -14.55
CA LEU A 406 12.29 -5.73 -13.83
C LEU A 406 11.72 -5.51 -12.42
N TYR A 407 11.90 -4.32 -11.85
CA TYR A 407 11.39 -3.95 -10.54
C TYR A 407 10.54 -2.70 -10.62
N PHE A 408 9.53 -2.62 -9.77
CA PHE A 408 8.76 -1.39 -9.64
C PHE A 408 9.64 -0.25 -9.14
N LYS A 409 9.30 0.99 -9.51
CA LYS A 409 10.00 2.20 -9.09
C LYS A 409 9.64 2.58 -7.66
N PHE A 410 8.35 2.61 -7.35
CA PHE A 410 7.79 3.05 -6.08
C PHE A 410 7.57 1.92 -5.09
N ASP A 411 8.06 0.73 -5.41
CA ASP A 411 7.84 -0.47 -4.62
C ASP A 411 9.16 -1.25 -4.45
N SER A 412 9.26 -2.01 -3.35
CA SER A 412 10.42 -2.82 -3.02
C SER A 412 10.51 -4.09 -3.87
N HIS A 413 9.42 -4.55 -4.49
CA HIS A 413 9.31 -5.81 -5.22
C HIS A 413 9.69 -5.70 -6.70
N TRP A 414 9.98 -6.87 -7.29
CA TRP A 414 10.00 -6.99 -8.74
C TRP A 414 8.61 -6.77 -9.35
N ASN A 415 8.56 -6.46 -10.64
CA ASN A 415 7.31 -6.50 -11.41
C ASN A 415 7.19 -7.84 -12.15
N ALA A 416 6.09 -8.05 -12.90
CA ALA A 416 5.86 -9.31 -13.60
C ALA A 416 6.94 -9.65 -14.65
N ASN A 417 7.65 -8.66 -15.23
CA ASN A 417 8.78 -8.94 -16.12
C ASN A 417 9.95 -9.57 -15.35
N GLY A 418 10.29 -9.01 -14.18
CA GLY A 418 11.35 -9.56 -13.31
C GLY A 418 11.00 -10.94 -12.78
N ALA A 419 9.76 -11.12 -12.32
CA ALA A 419 9.25 -12.39 -11.85
C ALA A 419 9.22 -13.46 -12.94
N TYR A 420 8.85 -13.11 -14.19
CA TYR A 420 8.88 -14.04 -15.32
C TYR A 420 10.31 -14.51 -15.63
N LEU A 421 11.29 -13.61 -15.67
CA LEU A 421 12.69 -13.98 -15.88
C LEU A 421 13.23 -14.84 -14.73
N ALA A 422 12.89 -14.51 -13.49
CA ALA A 422 13.24 -15.31 -12.33
C ALA A 422 12.62 -16.71 -12.39
N TYR A 423 11.35 -16.81 -12.76
CA TYR A 423 10.64 -18.08 -12.98
C TYR A 423 11.31 -18.94 -14.05
N ARG A 424 11.64 -18.35 -15.21
CA ARG A 424 12.35 -19.05 -16.31
C ARG A 424 13.63 -19.67 -15.80
N ASN A 425 14.44 -18.86 -15.13
CA ASN A 425 15.76 -19.30 -14.69
C ASN A 425 15.70 -20.25 -13.49
N PHE A 426 14.72 -20.08 -12.60
CA PHE A 426 14.44 -21.05 -11.54
C PHE A 426 14.11 -22.43 -12.14
N CYS A 427 13.23 -22.49 -13.14
CA CYS A 427 12.88 -23.76 -13.80
C CYS A 427 14.09 -24.40 -14.49
N GLU A 428 14.94 -23.60 -15.15
CA GLU A 428 16.18 -24.07 -15.78
C GLU A 428 17.16 -24.64 -14.74
N GLN A 429 17.43 -23.91 -13.65
CA GLN A 429 18.38 -24.35 -12.61
C GLN A 429 17.91 -25.58 -11.84
N THR A 430 16.60 -25.73 -11.67
CA THR A 430 15.99 -26.82 -10.89
C THR A 430 15.38 -27.91 -11.76
N PHE A 431 15.71 -27.95 -13.05
CA PHE A 431 15.09 -28.88 -13.99
C PHE A 431 15.31 -30.35 -13.59
N ASN A 432 16.52 -30.71 -13.15
CA ASN A 432 16.84 -32.07 -12.74
C ASN A 432 16.08 -32.49 -11.48
N GLU A 433 15.90 -31.56 -10.53
CA GLU A 433 15.19 -31.79 -9.27
C GLU A 433 13.66 -31.79 -9.46
N LEU A 434 13.11 -30.86 -10.21
CA LEU A 434 11.66 -30.61 -10.25
C LEU A 434 11.00 -31.09 -11.54
N GLY A 435 11.75 -31.12 -12.66
CA GLY A 435 11.25 -31.46 -13.99
C GLY A 435 10.37 -30.36 -14.60
N LEU A 436 10.58 -29.10 -14.23
CA LEU A 436 9.78 -27.97 -14.72
C LEU A 436 10.38 -27.38 -15.99
N THR A 437 9.63 -27.44 -17.09
CA THR A 437 9.95 -26.65 -18.29
C THR A 437 9.11 -25.39 -18.27
N PRO A 438 9.70 -24.19 -18.28
CA PRO A 438 8.89 -22.99 -18.14
C PRO A 438 8.15 -22.63 -19.42
N PHE A 439 6.93 -22.09 -19.28
CA PHE A 439 6.15 -21.60 -20.41
C PHE A 439 6.90 -20.47 -21.15
N PRO A 440 6.90 -20.47 -22.49
CA PRO A 440 7.45 -19.39 -23.30
C PRO A 440 6.68 -18.08 -23.10
N VAL A 441 7.31 -16.94 -23.39
CA VAL A 441 6.70 -15.62 -23.14
C VAL A 441 5.53 -15.38 -24.10
N GLU A 442 5.60 -16.04 -25.26
CA GLU A 442 4.61 -16.06 -26.32
C GLU A 442 3.28 -16.66 -25.86
N ASP A 443 3.25 -17.45 -24.78
CA ASP A 443 2.02 -17.99 -24.21
C ASP A 443 1.28 -16.99 -23.30
N PHE A 444 1.81 -15.77 -23.15
CA PHE A 444 1.22 -14.73 -22.32
C PHE A 444 0.83 -13.51 -23.15
N ASP A 445 -0.37 -12.98 -22.89
CA ASP A 445 -0.75 -11.64 -23.27
C ASP A 445 -0.21 -10.66 -22.21
N ILE A 446 0.61 -9.72 -22.65
CA ILE A 446 1.25 -8.75 -21.75
C ILE A 446 0.67 -7.36 -22.00
N SER A 447 -0.01 -6.80 -21.01
CA SER A 447 -0.50 -5.42 -21.02
C SER A 447 0.24 -4.57 -19.99
N TYR A 448 0.18 -3.25 -20.14
CA TYR A 448 0.83 -2.31 -19.22
C TYR A 448 -0.19 -1.31 -18.69
N SER A 449 -0.24 -1.21 -17.36
CA SER A 449 -1.03 -0.19 -16.65
C SER A 449 -0.11 0.85 -16.01
N LYS A 450 -0.61 2.06 -15.79
CA LYS A 450 0.12 3.11 -15.08
C LYS A 450 -0.25 3.07 -13.61
N ILE A 451 0.75 3.05 -12.74
CA ILE A 451 0.59 3.16 -11.29
C ILE A 451 1.35 4.38 -10.78
N ARG A 452 0.93 4.96 -9.66
CA ARG A 452 1.57 6.15 -9.07
C ARG A 452 2.03 5.95 -7.63
N ASN A 453 1.83 4.76 -7.10
CA ASN A 453 2.10 4.34 -5.74
C ASN A 453 2.71 2.93 -5.70
N GLY A 454 3.20 2.55 -4.53
CA GLY A 454 3.74 1.24 -4.19
C GLY A 454 3.97 1.13 -2.68
N ASP A 455 4.55 0.03 -2.21
CA ASP A 455 4.85 -0.12 -0.78
C ASP A 455 5.77 0.98 -0.22
N LEU A 456 6.75 1.47 -1.00
CA LEU A 456 7.69 2.50 -0.55
C LEU A 456 7.06 3.89 -0.49
N THR A 457 6.09 4.22 -1.34
CA THR A 457 5.36 5.50 -1.18
C THR A 457 4.48 5.46 0.07
N ASN A 458 3.89 4.31 0.39
CA ASN A 458 3.15 4.14 1.64
C ASN A 458 4.06 4.29 2.87
N LEU A 459 5.29 3.75 2.82
CA LEU A 459 6.29 3.96 3.88
C LEU A 459 6.72 5.42 4.03
N LEU A 460 6.68 6.20 2.94
CA LEU A 460 6.91 7.65 2.97
C LEU A 460 5.70 8.44 3.51
N GLY A 461 4.54 7.80 3.70
CA GLY A 461 3.30 8.45 4.10
C GLY A 461 2.66 9.28 2.98
N ILE A 462 2.92 8.94 1.71
CA ILE A 462 2.39 9.66 0.56
C ILE A 462 1.64 8.72 -0.40
N ASP A 463 0.54 9.21 -0.98
CA ASP A 463 -0.24 8.44 -1.95
C ASP A 463 0.39 8.39 -3.34
N SER A 464 1.12 9.42 -3.73
CA SER A 464 1.79 9.45 -5.03
C SER A 464 2.83 10.56 -5.10
N ILE A 465 3.78 10.41 -6.03
CA ILE A 465 4.73 11.47 -6.35
C ILE A 465 4.23 12.21 -7.59
N SER A 466 3.88 13.49 -7.42
CA SER A 466 3.33 14.32 -8.50
C SER A 466 4.27 14.36 -9.72
N GLY A 467 3.72 14.07 -10.91
CA GLY A 467 4.48 14.04 -12.16
C GLY A 467 5.25 12.73 -12.43
N TYR A 468 5.24 11.79 -11.49
CA TYR A 468 5.87 10.49 -11.63
C TYR A 468 4.80 9.38 -11.74
N TYR A 469 5.11 8.38 -12.55
CA TYR A 469 4.33 7.15 -12.65
C TYR A 469 5.28 6.00 -12.95
N ASP A 470 4.81 4.80 -12.67
CA ASP A 470 5.46 3.57 -13.04
C ASP A 470 4.57 2.74 -13.99
N LYS A 471 5.20 1.82 -14.73
CA LYS A 471 4.51 0.91 -15.64
C LYS A 471 4.42 -0.46 -14.97
N LYS A 472 3.20 -0.91 -14.71
CA LYS A 472 2.91 -2.24 -14.19
C LYS A 472 2.60 -3.20 -15.35
N PRO A 473 3.50 -4.14 -15.68
CA PRO A 473 3.21 -5.22 -16.62
C PRO A 473 2.22 -6.20 -15.97
N ASN A 474 1.18 -6.56 -16.72
CA ASN A 474 0.20 -7.57 -16.34
C ASN A 474 0.30 -8.72 -17.35
N TYR A 475 0.56 -9.93 -16.84
CA TYR A 475 0.64 -11.14 -17.66
C TYR A 475 -0.67 -11.91 -17.54
N LYS A 476 -1.21 -12.33 -18.68
CA LYS A 476 -2.37 -13.21 -18.74
C LYS A 476 -2.01 -14.41 -19.61
N PHE A 477 -2.13 -15.62 -19.07
CA PHE A 477 -1.90 -16.83 -19.84
C PHE A 477 -2.98 -16.97 -20.92
N LYS A 478 -2.56 -17.22 -22.17
CA LYS A 478 -3.45 -17.23 -23.35
C LYS A 478 -4.39 -18.42 -23.36
N ASN A 479 -3.92 -19.58 -22.93
CA ASN A 479 -4.73 -20.78 -22.91
C ASN A 479 -5.71 -20.75 -21.73
N SER A 480 -6.96 -20.36 -22.01
CA SER A 480 -8.03 -20.26 -21.01
C SER A 480 -8.35 -21.59 -20.33
N ASN A 481 -8.08 -22.71 -21.01
CA ASN A 481 -8.36 -24.03 -20.46
C ASN A 481 -7.37 -24.40 -19.35
N SER A 482 -6.08 -24.05 -19.46
CA SER A 482 -5.06 -24.41 -18.44
C SER A 482 -4.81 -23.28 -17.42
N THR A 483 -5.88 -22.58 -17.01
CA THR A 483 -5.82 -21.53 -15.98
C THR A 483 -6.04 -22.10 -14.59
N TYR A 484 -5.49 -21.42 -13.57
CA TYR A 484 -5.70 -21.76 -12.17
C TYR A 484 -6.69 -20.79 -11.53
N HIS A 485 -7.29 -21.20 -10.41
CA HIS A 485 -8.14 -20.35 -9.58
C HIS A 485 -7.67 -20.38 -8.13
N PHE A 486 -7.99 -19.31 -7.37
CA PHE A 486 -7.65 -19.22 -5.96
C PHE A 486 -8.69 -19.93 -5.10
N VAL A 487 -8.21 -20.68 -4.12
CA VAL A 487 -9.03 -21.36 -3.11
C VAL A 487 -8.66 -20.78 -1.74
N ASN A 488 -9.66 -20.36 -0.97
CA ASN A 488 -9.46 -19.84 0.38
C ASN A 488 -9.29 -21.02 1.36
N PRO A 489 -8.14 -21.17 2.05
CA PRO A 489 -7.88 -22.29 2.95
C PRO A 489 -8.60 -22.20 4.31
N GLY A 490 -9.62 -21.34 4.47
CA GLY A 490 -10.45 -21.32 5.68
C GLY A 490 -9.82 -20.62 6.89
N GLY A 491 -8.97 -19.61 6.67
CA GLY A 491 -8.56 -18.66 7.71
C GLY A 491 -7.60 -19.17 8.79
N ILE A 492 -7.05 -20.38 8.64
CA ILE A 492 -6.20 -20.98 9.70
C ILE A 492 -4.87 -20.22 9.86
N TYR A 493 -4.38 -19.52 8.82
CA TYR A 493 -3.18 -18.67 8.90
C TYR A 493 -3.27 -17.45 7.98
N GLN A 494 -2.86 -16.27 8.47
CA GLN A 494 -2.81 -15.04 7.67
C GLN A 494 -1.84 -15.21 6.47
N ASN A 495 -2.21 -14.67 5.31
CA ASN A 495 -1.40 -14.64 4.09
C ASN A 495 -1.04 -16.00 3.44
N THR A 496 -1.67 -17.10 3.86
CA THR A 496 -1.62 -18.39 3.15
C THR A 496 -2.76 -18.51 2.16
N PHE A 497 -2.49 -18.99 0.95
CA PHE A 497 -3.52 -19.22 -0.07
C PHE A 497 -3.19 -20.43 -0.94
N VAL A 498 -4.23 -20.97 -1.58
CA VAL A 498 -4.12 -22.16 -2.44
C VAL A 498 -4.50 -21.78 -3.86
N THR A 499 -3.82 -22.36 -4.84
CA THR A 499 -4.25 -22.34 -6.24
C THR A 499 -4.53 -23.76 -6.71
N GLU A 500 -5.56 -23.92 -7.54
CA GLU A 500 -5.92 -25.19 -8.17
C GLU A 500 -6.03 -25.02 -9.69
N ASN A 501 -5.43 -25.95 -10.42
CA ASN A 501 -5.39 -26.00 -11.88
C ASN A 501 -5.76 -27.39 -12.36
N ASN A 502 -7.05 -27.60 -12.62
CA ASN A 502 -7.58 -28.89 -13.05
C ASN A 502 -7.09 -29.33 -14.46
N ASN A 503 -6.39 -28.44 -15.17
CA ASN A 503 -6.03 -28.59 -16.57
C ASN A 503 -4.52 -28.47 -16.83
N CYS A 504 -3.67 -28.65 -15.80
CA CYS A 504 -2.20 -28.62 -15.92
C CYS A 504 -1.59 -29.95 -16.43
N GLY A 505 -2.41 -30.97 -16.68
CA GLY A 505 -1.99 -32.25 -17.27
C GLY A 505 -1.25 -33.20 -16.32
N ASN A 506 -1.27 -32.94 -15.01
CA ASN A 506 -0.75 -33.82 -13.96
C ASN A 506 -1.57 -33.63 -12.68
N ASP A 507 -1.37 -34.49 -11.68
CA ASP A 507 -2.00 -34.48 -10.36
C ASP A 507 -1.05 -34.02 -9.24
N LYS A 508 0.11 -33.47 -9.60
CA LYS A 508 1.14 -33.11 -8.62
C LYS A 508 0.73 -31.92 -7.77
N VAL A 509 1.14 -31.96 -6.51
CA VAL A 509 0.91 -30.92 -5.51
C VAL A 509 2.24 -30.28 -5.11
N ALA A 510 2.29 -28.95 -5.13
CA ALA A 510 3.45 -28.20 -4.66
C ALA A 510 3.14 -27.44 -3.37
N LEU A 511 4.11 -27.40 -2.46
CA LEU A 511 4.09 -26.60 -1.23
C LEU A 511 5.21 -25.56 -1.30
N VAL A 512 4.84 -24.28 -1.32
CA VAL A 512 5.77 -23.17 -1.54
C VAL A 512 5.84 -22.28 -0.31
N PHE A 513 6.98 -22.32 0.38
CA PHE A 513 7.33 -21.42 1.49
C PHE A 513 8.00 -20.17 0.94
N ARG A 514 7.46 -19.01 1.29
CA ARG A 514 7.79 -17.74 0.62
C ARG A 514 7.47 -16.53 1.48
N ASP A 515 7.95 -15.38 1.05
CA ASP A 515 7.54 -14.04 1.52
C ASP A 515 6.76 -13.29 0.43
N SER A 516 6.55 -11.99 0.58
CA SER A 516 5.82 -11.17 -0.39
C SER A 516 6.40 -11.16 -1.82
N TYR A 517 7.69 -11.45 -2.03
CA TYR A 517 8.28 -11.53 -3.38
C TYR A 517 7.71 -12.67 -4.20
N GLY A 518 7.37 -13.80 -3.55
CA GLY A 518 6.77 -14.94 -4.23
C GLY A 518 5.40 -14.64 -4.84
N ALA A 519 4.79 -13.48 -4.58
CA ALA A 519 3.45 -13.12 -5.09
C ALA A 519 3.41 -13.01 -6.60
N ALA A 520 4.42 -12.37 -7.18
CA ALA A 520 4.49 -12.26 -8.63
C ALA A 520 4.82 -13.59 -9.33
N LEU A 521 5.28 -14.62 -8.60
CA LEU A 521 5.56 -15.95 -9.16
C LEU A 521 4.34 -16.86 -9.21
N VAL A 522 3.28 -16.56 -8.45
CA VAL A 522 2.04 -17.37 -8.39
C VAL A 522 1.48 -17.61 -9.80
N GLN A 523 1.48 -16.56 -10.63
CA GLN A 523 0.96 -16.58 -12.00
C GLN A 523 1.72 -17.48 -12.97
N PHE A 524 2.93 -17.93 -12.61
CA PHE A 524 3.76 -18.80 -13.43
C PHE A 524 3.85 -20.21 -12.84
N LEU A 525 4.07 -20.31 -11.52
CA LEU A 525 4.21 -21.60 -10.84
C LEU A 525 2.90 -22.38 -10.78
N SER A 526 1.77 -21.70 -10.59
CA SER A 526 0.44 -22.35 -10.53
C SER A 526 0.00 -22.98 -11.85
N LEU A 527 0.70 -22.70 -12.95
CA LEU A 527 0.42 -23.32 -14.25
C LEU A 527 0.97 -24.76 -14.34
N HIS A 528 1.93 -25.12 -13.48
CA HIS A 528 2.68 -26.39 -13.57
C HIS A 528 2.10 -27.53 -12.72
N TYR A 529 1.28 -27.22 -11.74
CA TYR A 529 0.82 -28.17 -10.72
C TYR A 529 -0.69 -28.15 -10.62
N SER A 530 -1.28 -29.30 -10.28
CA SER A 530 -2.72 -29.42 -10.09
C SER A 530 -3.19 -28.59 -8.90
N ARG A 531 -2.33 -28.48 -7.88
CA ARG A 531 -2.56 -27.71 -6.67
C ARG A 531 -1.25 -27.13 -6.14
N VAL A 532 -1.28 -25.87 -5.75
CA VAL A 532 -0.16 -25.22 -5.06
C VAL A 532 -0.63 -24.59 -3.75
N VAL A 533 0.04 -24.90 -2.66
CA VAL A 533 -0.19 -24.27 -1.35
C VAL A 533 0.94 -23.28 -1.10
N TYR A 534 0.61 -21.99 -1.03
CA TYR A 534 1.58 -20.92 -0.74
C TYR A 534 1.49 -20.54 0.73
N VAL A 535 2.56 -20.79 1.47
CA VAL A 535 2.66 -20.49 2.91
C VAL A 535 3.58 -19.29 3.11
N ALA A 536 3.05 -18.22 3.69
CA ALA A 536 3.80 -17.01 4.03
C ALA A 536 4.64 -17.21 5.31
N LYS A 537 5.54 -18.19 5.31
CA LYS A 537 6.40 -18.53 6.45
C LYS A 537 7.78 -18.94 5.95
N SER A 538 8.78 -18.69 6.78
CA SER A 538 10.12 -19.26 6.64
C SER A 538 10.62 -19.56 8.05
N PRO A 539 11.21 -20.74 8.34
CA PRO A 539 11.64 -21.83 7.44
C PRO A 539 10.51 -22.79 7.01
N VAL A 540 10.87 -23.88 6.30
CA VAL A 540 9.97 -25.01 5.98
C VAL A 540 9.42 -25.61 7.27
N ASP A 541 8.10 -25.81 7.30
CA ASP A 541 7.37 -26.34 8.44
C ASP A 541 6.80 -27.73 8.13
N MET A 542 7.30 -28.75 8.84
CA MET A 542 6.88 -30.14 8.63
C MET A 542 5.41 -30.39 8.96
N TYR A 543 4.78 -29.53 9.77
CA TYR A 543 3.32 -29.58 9.94
C TYR A 543 2.62 -29.44 8.60
N TRP A 544 2.99 -28.42 7.82
CA TRP A 544 2.41 -28.18 6.50
C TRP A 544 2.77 -29.28 5.50
N VAL A 545 4.01 -29.79 5.55
CA VAL A 545 4.42 -30.93 4.71
C VAL A 545 3.52 -32.13 4.97
N ASN A 546 3.26 -32.46 6.24
CA ASN A 546 2.42 -33.60 6.62
C ASN A 546 0.93 -33.36 6.29
N GLN A 547 0.43 -32.13 6.44
CA GLN A 547 -0.98 -31.80 6.12
C GLN A 547 -1.25 -31.77 4.62
N VAL A 548 -0.32 -31.24 3.83
CA VAL A 548 -0.49 -31.10 2.38
C VAL A 548 -0.10 -32.36 1.62
N ASN A 549 0.85 -33.13 2.16
CA ASN A 549 1.47 -34.28 1.50
C ASN A 549 1.91 -33.97 0.06
N PRO A 550 2.81 -32.98 -0.14
CA PRO A 550 3.16 -32.50 -1.48
C PRO A 550 4.17 -33.40 -2.21
N ASP A 551 4.18 -33.37 -3.53
CA ASP A 551 5.24 -33.97 -4.35
C ASP A 551 6.52 -33.12 -4.38
N VAL A 552 6.34 -31.81 -4.18
CA VAL A 552 7.40 -30.81 -4.28
C VAL A 552 7.29 -29.79 -3.16
N VAL A 553 8.42 -29.51 -2.50
CA VAL A 553 8.59 -28.37 -1.59
C VAL A 553 9.55 -27.36 -2.20
N ILE A 554 9.15 -26.10 -2.24
CA ILE A 554 10.00 -24.98 -2.67
C ILE A 554 10.14 -23.99 -1.52
N LEU A 555 11.37 -23.69 -1.11
CA LEU A 555 11.67 -22.61 -0.18
C LEU A 555 12.37 -21.46 -0.92
N GLY A 556 11.70 -20.32 -1.03
CA GLY A 556 12.25 -19.14 -1.70
C GLY A 556 11.86 -17.83 -1.04
N VAL A 557 12.84 -17.15 -0.46
CA VAL A 557 12.66 -15.83 0.18
C VAL A 557 13.50 -14.78 -0.53
N VAL A 558 13.20 -13.51 -0.30
CA VAL A 558 14.04 -12.42 -0.77
C VAL A 558 15.43 -12.47 -0.15
N GLU A 559 16.46 -12.03 -0.88
CA GLU A 559 17.87 -12.03 -0.49
C GLU A 559 18.13 -11.43 0.90
N ARG A 560 17.45 -10.34 1.28
CA ARG A 560 17.58 -9.76 2.64
C ARG A 560 17.08 -10.68 3.76
N ARG A 561 16.28 -11.70 3.46
CA ARG A 561 15.79 -12.73 4.39
C ARG A 561 16.63 -14.02 4.35
N LEU A 562 17.68 -14.08 3.52
CA LEU A 562 18.61 -15.21 3.47
C LEU A 562 19.23 -15.56 4.85
N PRO A 563 19.57 -14.59 5.73
CA PRO A 563 20.05 -14.90 7.09
C PRO A 563 19.13 -15.83 7.90
N TYR A 564 17.82 -15.76 7.69
CA TYR A 564 16.85 -16.61 8.39
C TYR A 564 16.84 -18.05 7.85
N ILE A 565 17.05 -18.24 6.55
CA ILE A 565 17.23 -19.58 5.95
C ILE A 565 18.53 -20.21 6.45
N LEU A 566 19.56 -19.39 6.61
CA LEU A 566 20.88 -19.83 7.05
C LEU A 566 21.01 -19.94 8.58
N ASP A 567 20.01 -19.48 9.34
CA ASP A 567 20.06 -19.37 10.81
C ASP A 567 21.31 -18.61 11.29
N THR A 568 21.61 -17.49 10.63
CA THR A 568 22.77 -16.64 10.96
C THR A 568 22.40 -15.40 11.76
N VAL A 569 21.11 -15.16 11.99
CA VAL A 569 20.57 -14.12 12.87
C VAL A 569 20.60 -14.63 14.31
N GLY A 570 20.85 -13.76 15.30
CA GLY A 570 20.68 -14.12 16.71
C GLY A 570 19.24 -14.61 16.98
N LYS A 571 19.08 -15.63 17.83
CA LYS A 571 17.77 -16.21 18.21
C LYS A 571 16.85 -15.16 18.85
N SER A 572 16.15 -14.36 18.05
CA SER A 572 15.13 -13.46 18.55
C SER A 572 14.14 -13.03 17.47
N VAL A 573 13.59 -13.94 16.67
CA VAL A 573 12.37 -13.62 15.90
C VAL A 573 11.50 -14.86 15.69
N ASP A 574 10.88 -15.34 16.78
CA ASP A 574 9.71 -16.24 16.70
C ASP A 574 8.39 -15.46 16.53
N SER A 575 8.45 -14.18 16.17
CA SER A 575 7.25 -13.36 16.05
C SER A 575 7.46 -12.16 15.13
N LEU A 576 7.34 -12.35 13.82
CA LEU A 576 6.86 -11.29 12.93
C LEU A 576 5.93 -11.92 11.86
N PRO A 577 4.82 -11.24 11.51
CA PRO A 577 3.69 -11.78 10.75
C PRO A 577 3.97 -12.12 9.27
#